data_AF-A0A088E7M1-F1
#
_entry.id   AF-A0A088E7M1-F1
#
_cell.length_a   1.000
_cell.length_b   1.000
_cell.length_c   1.000
_cell.angle_alpha   90.00
_cell.angle_beta   90.00
_cell.angle_gamma   90.00
#
_symmetry.space_group_name_H-M   'P 1'
#
loop_
_entity.id
_entity.type
_entity.pdbx_description
1 polymer ?
#
loop_
_entity_poly.entity_id
_entity_poly.type
_entity_poly.pdbx_seq_one_letter_code
_entity_poly.pdbx_strand_id
1 'polypeptide(L)' 'MVKVTKKYQVTIPEDVRKKIGLKPFEEVEVVALNDNEILVRRKLRTVKDPLSILFGSQTDVEVPPEKVDEFAEE' A
#
# COMPACT_ATOMS: atom_id res chain seq x y z
N MET A 1 -6.77 27.60 -8.71
CA MET A 1 -5.39 27.34 -9.17
C MET A 1 -4.44 27.62 -8.01
N VAL A 2 -3.55 26.69 -7.68
CA VAL A 2 -2.58 26.84 -6.57
C VAL A 2 -1.26 27.39 -7.10
N LYS A 3 -0.52 28.14 -6.27
CA LYS A 3 0.81 28.66 -6.60
C LYS A 3 1.86 27.92 -5.78
N VAL A 4 3.05 27.74 -6.38
CA VAL A 4 4.23 27.30 -5.64
C VAL A 4 4.64 28.40 -4.67
N THR A 5 4.80 28.03 -3.40
CA THR A 5 5.19 28.95 -2.32
C THR A 5 6.68 28.82 -2.02
N LYS A 6 7.15 29.47 -0.93
CA LYS A 6 8.57 29.39 -0.51
C LYS A 6 8.97 27.93 -0.30
N LYS A 7 10.26 27.63 -0.49
CA LYS A 7 10.81 26.27 -0.38
C LYS A 7 10.15 25.26 -1.33
N TYR A 8 9.64 25.73 -2.47
CA TYR A 8 9.05 24.88 -3.52
C TYR A 8 7.84 24.04 -3.05
N GLN A 9 7.07 24.55 -2.08
CA GLN A 9 5.91 23.86 -1.55
C GLN A 9 4.64 24.17 -2.36
N VAL A 10 3.85 23.14 -2.65
CA VAL A 10 2.52 23.26 -3.26
C VAL A 10 1.46 22.78 -2.28
N THR A 11 0.48 23.63 -2.00
CA THR A 11 -0.63 23.28 -1.11
C THR A 11 -1.62 22.39 -1.87
N ILE A 12 -1.93 21.22 -1.30
CA ILE A 12 -3.05 20.39 -1.77
C ILE A 12 -4.35 20.97 -1.18
N PRO A 13 -5.27 21.49 -2.01
CA PRO A 13 -6.53 22.10 -1.55
C PRO A 13 -7.42 21.17 -0.74
N GLU A 14 -8.31 21.73 0.08
CA GLU A 14 -9.16 20.97 1.01
C GLU A 14 -10.10 19.98 0.30
N ASP A 15 -10.72 20.41 -0.80
CA ASP A 15 -11.56 19.59 -1.67
C ASP A 15 -10.81 18.36 -2.20
N VAL A 16 -9.56 18.54 -2.63
CA VAL A 16 -8.70 17.44 -3.07
C VAL A 16 -8.36 16.51 -1.90
N ARG A 17 -7.94 17.06 -0.74
CA ARG A 17 -7.61 16.27 0.46
C ARG A 17 -8.78 15.42 0.95
N LYS A 18 -9.99 15.99 0.99
CA LYS A 18 -11.22 15.28 1.41
C LYS A 18 -11.57 14.17 0.43
N LYS A 19 -11.44 14.42 -0.88
CA LYS A 19 -11.75 13.43 -1.92
C LYS A 19 -10.88 12.17 -1.83
N ILE A 20 -9.61 12.30 -1.47
CA ILE A 20 -8.66 11.18 -1.34
C ILE A 20 -8.41 10.71 0.11
N GLY A 21 -9.00 11.41 1.08
CA GLY A 21 -8.79 11.16 2.51
C GLY A 21 -7.34 11.33 2.97
N LEU A 22 -6.62 12.34 2.47
CA LEU A 22 -5.21 12.60 2.82
C LEU A 22 -5.10 13.20 4.22
N LYS A 23 -4.27 12.61 5.08
CA LYS A 23 -4.05 13.08 6.46
C LYS A 23 -2.85 14.04 6.54
N PRO A 24 -2.85 14.98 7.50
CA PRO A 24 -1.64 15.77 7.80
C PRO A 24 -0.46 14.85 8.16
N PHE A 25 0.75 15.25 7.77
CA PHE A 25 1.99 14.50 8.01
C PHE A 25 2.07 13.12 7.34
N GLU A 26 1.16 12.80 6.43
CA GLU A 26 1.22 11.57 5.65
C GLU A 26 2.35 11.61 4.61
N GLU A 27 3.17 10.56 4.54
CA GLU A 27 4.23 10.44 3.55
C GLU A 27 3.65 10.12 2.16
N VAL A 28 4.11 10.87 1.17
CA VAL A 28 3.74 10.70 -0.25
C VAL A 28 4.99 10.63 -1.11
N GLU A 29 4.88 9.93 -2.23
CA GLU A 29 5.88 9.90 -3.28
C GLU A 29 5.55 10.98 -4.32
N VAL A 30 6.56 11.71 -4.77
CA VAL A 30 6.46 12.73 -5.81
C VAL A 30 7.30 12.29 -7.01
N VAL A 31 6.67 12.09 -8.15
CA VAL A 31 7.31 11.58 -9.38
C VAL A 31 7.05 12.56 -10.53
N ALA A 32 8.08 12.91 -11.29
CA ALA A 32 7.93 13.64 -12.54
C ALA A 32 7.50 12.64 -13.63
N LEU A 33 6.35 12.88 -14.27
CA LEU A 33 5.88 12.05 -15.40
C LEU A 33 6.45 12.55 -16.73
N ASN A 34 6.56 13.87 -16.88
CA ASN A 34 7.12 14.57 -18.02
C ASN A 34 7.45 16.03 -17.62
N ASP A 35 7.82 16.88 -18.58
CA ASP A 35 8.20 18.27 -18.33
C ASP A 35 7.08 19.15 -17.74
N ASN A 36 5.81 18.74 -17.89
CA ASN A 36 4.65 19.53 -17.49
C ASN A 36 3.86 18.92 -16.33
N GLU A 37 4.13 17.67 -15.95
CA GLU A 37 3.27 16.90 -15.05
C GLU A 37 4.05 16.25 -13.90
N ILE A 38 3.51 16.43 -12.68
CA ILE A 38 4.00 15.79 -11.46
C ILE A 38 2.88 14.93 -10.89
N LEU A 39 3.19 13.67 -10.60
CA LEU A 39 2.32 12.75 -9.90
C LEU A 39 2.68 12.73 -8.41
N VAL A 40 1.68 12.98 -7.55
CA VAL A 40 1.78 12.77 -6.11
C VAL A 40 0.92 11.57 -5.74
N ARG A 41 1.53 10.51 -5.19
CA ARG A 41 0.83 9.28 -4.83
C ARG A 41 1.22 8.79 -3.44
N ARG A 42 0.33 8.06 -2.78
CA ARG A 42 0.65 7.37 -1.52
C ARG A 42 1.74 6.33 -1.81
N LYS A 43 2.73 6.25 -0.93
CA LYS A 43 3.71 5.17 -0.99
C LYS A 43 2.99 3.86 -0.68
N LEU A 44 2.70 3.08 -1.73
CA LEU A 44 2.27 1.71 -1.53
C LEU A 44 3.41 1.01 -0.80
N ARG A 45 3.15 0.54 0.43
CA ARG A 45 4.04 -0.44 1.04
C ARG A 45 3.90 -1.67 0.15
N THR A 46 4.82 -1.86 -0.79
CA THR A 46 5.04 -3.17 -1.37
C THR A 46 5.28 -4.08 -0.19
N VAL A 47 4.29 -4.92 0.12
CA VAL A 47 4.50 -5.97 1.11
C VAL A 47 5.62 -6.81 0.51
N LYS A 48 6.74 -6.90 1.21
CA LYS A 48 7.94 -7.61 0.72
C LYS A 48 7.63 -9.07 0.39
N ASP A 49 6.61 -9.61 1.06
CA ASP A 49 5.97 -10.89 0.76
C ASP A 49 4.45 -10.77 1.01
N PRO A 50 3.65 -10.45 -0.02
CA PRO A 50 2.21 -10.31 0.13
C PRO A 50 1.53 -11.66 0.41
N LEU A 51 2.17 -12.78 0.08
CA LEU A 51 1.62 -14.12 0.27
C LEU A 51 1.66 -14.53 1.74
N SER A 52 2.72 -14.21 2.49
CA SER A 52 2.74 -14.49 3.95
C SER A 52 1.66 -13.76 4.74
N ILE A 53 1.15 -12.63 4.26
CA ILE A 53 0.01 -11.95 4.89
C ILE A 53 -1.31 -12.69 4.60
N LEU A 54 -1.44 -13.30 3.43
CA LEU A 54 -2.67 -13.98 3.00
C LEU A 54 -2.80 -15.40 3.54
N PHE A 55 -1.68 -16.13 3.65
CA PHE A 55 -1.69 -17.54 4.07
C PHE A 55 -1.67 -17.74 5.59
N GLY A 56 -1.42 -16.69 6.38
CA GLY A 56 -1.10 -16.84 7.80
C GLY A 56 0.17 -17.67 8.00
N SER A 57 0.62 -17.85 9.25
CA SER A 57 1.73 -18.77 9.52
C SER A 57 1.29 -20.20 9.22
N GLN A 58 1.61 -20.70 8.02
CA GLN A 58 1.53 -22.13 7.74
C GLN A 58 2.60 -22.82 8.59
N THR A 59 2.18 -23.41 9.70
CA THR A 59 2.92 -24.52 10.29
C THR A 59 2.80 -25.69 9.32
N ASP A 60 3.93 -26.07 8.73
CA ASP A 60 4.04 -27.35 8.04
C ASP A 60 3.83 -28.46 9.08
N VAL A 61 2.61 -28.97 9.17
CA VAL A 61 2.31 -30.17 9.93
C VAL A 61 2.68 -31.33 9.02
N GLU A 62 3.78 -32.03 9.32
CA GLU A 62 4.06 -33.31 8.68
C GLU A 62 2.94 -34.30 9.07
N VAL A 63 2.09 -34.62 8.11
CA VAL A 63 1.04 -35.63 8.26
C VAL A 63 1.55 -36.94 7.65
N PRO A 64 1.67 -38.03 8.43
CA PRO A 64 1.96 -39.36 7.90
C PRO A 64 0.88 -39.77 6.89
N PRO A 65 1.24 -40.45 5.79
CA PRO A 65 0.31 -40.80 4.72
C PRO A 65 -0.88 -41.64 5.20
N GLU A 66 -0.72 -42.39 6.30
CA GLU A 66 -1.78 -43.21 6.89
C GLU A 66 -2.89 -42.39 7.53
N LYS A 67 -2.64 -41.12 7.88
CA LYS A 67 -3.61 -40.24 8.54
C LYS A 67 -4.30 -39.27 7.60
N VAL A 68 -3.92 -39.25 6.32
CA VAL A 68 -4.42 -38.27 5.33
C VAL A 68 -5.94 -38.43 5.12
N ASP A 69 -6.42 -39.67 5.12
CA ASP A 69 -7.85 -39.97 4.95
C ASP A 69 -8.68 -39.48 6.15
N GLU A 70 -8.14 -39.55 7.38
CA GLU A 70 -8.83 -39.09 8.61
C GLU A 70 -9.05 -37.56 8.62
N PHE A 71 -8.14 -36.79 8.04
CA PHE A 71 -8.26 -35.33 7.95
C PHE A 71 -9.21 -34.84 6.85
N ALA A 72 -9.52 -35.69 5.86
CA ALA A 72 -10.42 -35.34 4.77
C ALA A 72 -11.91 -35.54 5.15
N GLU A 73 -12.17 -36.17 6.29
CA GLU A 73 -13.52 -36.48 6.78
C GLU A 73 -14.06 -35.46 7.81
N GLU A 74 -13.32 -34.38 8.13
CA GLU A 74 -13.80 -33.21 8.92
C GLU A 74 -14.20 -32.00 8.08
#